data_AF-A0A946EB44-F1
#
_entry.id   AF-A0A946EB44-F1
#
_cell.length_a   1.000
_cell.length_b   1.000
_cell.length_c   1.000
_cell.angle_alpha   90.00
_cell.angle_beta   90.00
_cell.angle_gamma   90.00
#
_symmetry.space_group_name_H-M   'P 1'
#
loop_
_entity.id
_entity.type
_entity.pdbx_description
1 polymer ?
#
loop_
_entity_poly.entity_id
_entity_poly.type
_entity_poly.pdbx_seq_one_letter_code
_entity_poly.pdbx_strand_id
1 'polypeptide(L)' 'MAIKDKFKVVFLDEDGFYGSIFKERLDSDLAIDVVNYHSGLALIEKLHEVPDVLVVNQSIP' A
#
# COMPACT_ATOMS: atom_id res chain seq x y z
N MET A 1 14.42 3.63 18.17
CA MET A 1 13.70 2.37 18.49
C MET A 1 12.93 2.00 17.23
N ALA A 2 13.31 0.93 16.53
CA ALA A 2 12.62 0.54 15.29
C ALA A 2 11.33 -0.20 15.65
N ILE A 3 10.18 0.31 15.21
CA ILE A 3 8.89 -0.37 15.33
C ILE A 3 8.96 -1.60 14.44
N LYS A 4 8.90 -2.79 15.05
CA LYS A 4 9.02 -4.08 14.34
C LYS A 4 7.74 -4.53 13.65
N ASP A 5 6.58 -4.10 14.15
CA ASP A 5 5.26 -4.37 13.57
C ASP A 5 4.67 -3.04 13.10
N LYS A 6 4.75 -2.79 11.80
CA LYS A 6 4.07 -1.66 11.18
C LYS A 6 2.76 -2.13 10.58
N PHE A 7 1.70 -1.36 10.80
CA PHE A 7 0.41 -1.57 10.16
C PHE A 7 0.55 -1.38 8.65
N LYS A 8 0.34 -2.45 7.88
CA LYS A 8 0.68 -2.50 6.47
C LYS A 8 -0.55 -2.21 5.61
N VAL A 9 -0.52 -1.10 4.90
CA VAL A 9 -1.57 -0.68 3.97
C VAL A 9 -1.05 -0.82 2.54
N VAL A 10 -1.77 -1.59 1.73
CA VAL A 10 -1.45 -1.78 0.33
C VAL A 10 -2.49 -1.09 -0.54
N PHE A 11 -2.03 -0.25 -1.47
CA PHE A 11 -2.87 0.36 -2.49
C PHE A 11 -2.61 -0.28 -3.85
N LEU A 12 -3.68 -0.68 -4.51
CA LEU A 12 -3.69 -1.05 -5.92
C LEU A 12 -4.27 0.12 -6.71
N ASP A 13 -3.41 0.81 -7.46
CA ASP A 13 -3.75 1.99 -8.25
C ASP A 13 -2.83 2.08 -9.47
N GLU A 14 -3.39 2.13 -10.68
CA GLU A 14 -2.64 2.04 -11.94
C GLU A 14 -1.55 3.12 -12.05
N ASP A 15 -1.91 4.36 -11.76
CA ASP A 15 -1.01 5.52 -11.85
C ASP A 15 -0.26 5.80 -10.53
N GLY A 16 -0.59 5.08 -9.45
CA GLY A 16 -0.04 5.29 -8.11
C GLY A 16 -0.38 6.66 -7.49
N PHE A 17 -1.23 7.46 -8.13
CA PHE A 17 -1.59 8.81 -7.70
C PHE A 17 -2.29 8.80 -6.33
N TYR A 18 -3.32 7.98 -6.16
CA TYR A 18 -4.02 7.92 -4.88
C TYR A 18 -3.10 7.36 -3.80
N GLY A 19 -2.35 6.30 -4.11
CA GLY A 19 -1.37 5.72 -3.20
C GLY A 19 -0.33 6.72 -2.72
N SER A 20 0.08 7.68 -3.56
CA SER A 20 1.02 8.74 -3.18
C SER A 20 0.42 9.76 -2.19
N ILE A 21 -0.84 10.15 -2.39
CA ILE A 21 -1.58 11.04 -1.48
C ILE A 21 -1.77 10.39 -0.10
N PHE A 22 -2.12 9.10 -0.08
CA PHE A 22 -2.28 8.36 1.18
C PHE A 22 -0.95 8.17 1.88
N LYS A 23 0.11 7.84 1.13
CA LYS A 23 1.45 7.76 1.70
C LYS A 23 1.86 9.07 2.35
N GLU A 24 1.75 10.21 1.66
CA GLU A 24 2.09 11.53 2.23
C GLU A 24 1.31 11.84 3.51
N ARG A 25 0.01 11.54 3.55
CA ARG A 25 -0.83 11.75 4.74
C ARG A 25 -0.48 10.83 5.90
N LEU A 26 -0.06 9.60 5.61
CA LEU A 26 0.22 8.56 6.62
C LEU A 26 1.70 8.50 7.01
N ASP A 27 2.60 9.14 6.27
CA ASP A 27 4.06 9.13 6.51
C ASP A 27 4.46 9.75 7.87
N SER A 28 3.58 10.60 8.42
CA SER A 28 3.75 11.17 9.76
C SER A 28 3.59 10.13 10.88
N ASP A 29 2.94 8.99 10.59
CA ASP A 29 2.81 7.88 11.54
C ASP A 29 3.83 6.79 11.22
N LEU A 30 4.93 6.77 11.98
CA LEU A 30 6.01 5.80 11.83
C LEU A 30 5.58 4.34 12.04
N ALA A 31 4.37 4.12 12.59
CA ALA A 31 3.78 2.80 12.76
C ALA A 31 3.05 2.30 11.51
N ILE A 32 2.88 3.11 10.46
CA ILE A 32 2.19 2.71 9.23
C ILE A 32 3.22 2.52 8.11
N ASP A 33 3.07 1.44 7.35
CA ASP A 33 3.83 1.20 6.12
C ASP A 33 2.86 1.17 4.93
N VAL A 34 3.10 2.05 3.95
CA VAL A 34 2.24 2.19 2.76
C VAL A 34 2.99 1.72 1.54
N VAL A 35 2.44 0.71 0.87
CA VAL A 35 3.00 0.11 -0.36
C VAL A 35 2.00 0.28 -1.50
N ASN A 36 2.50 0.72 -2.65
CA ASN A 36 1.69 0.91 -3.85
C ASN A 36 2.06 -0.13 -4.92
N TYR A 37 1.05 -0.70 -5.57
CA TYR A 37 1.18 -1.55 -6.74
C TYR A 37 0.31 -1.04 -7.89
N HIS A 38 0.83 -1.15 -9.10
CA HIS A 38 0.24 -0.60 -10.32
C HIS A 38 -0.70 -1.58 -11.04
N SER A 39 -0.74 -2.84 -10.62
CA SER A 39 -1.60 -3.87 -11.22
C SER A 39 -1.84 -5.02 -10.26
N GLY A 40 -2.96 -5.74 -10.45
CA GLY A 40 -3.29 -6.93 -9.66
C GLY A 40 -2.22 -8.03 -9.78
N LEU A 41 -1.60 -8.18 -10.95
CA LEU A 41 -0.49 -9.12 -11.13
C LEU A 41 0.74 -8.73 -10.30
N ALA A 42 1.13 -7.45 -10.33
CA ALA A 42 2.27 -6.96 -9.56
C ALA A 42 2.04 -7.09 -8.05
N LEU A 43 0.78 -6.96 -7.60
CA LEU A 43 0.38 -7.26 -6.23
C LEU A 43 0.63 -8.74 -5.93
N ILE A 44 0.04 -9.66 -6.71
CA ILE A 44 0.14 -11.11 -6.46
C ILE A 44 1.60 -11.60 -6.46
N GLU A 45 2.44 -11.10 -7.37
CA GLU A 45 3.85 -11.51 -7.47
C GLU A 45 4.70 -11.06 -6.29
N LYS A 46 4.34 -9.95 -5.65
CA LYS A 46 5.17 -9.29 -4.62
C LYS A 46 4.56 -9.34 -3.22
N LEU A 47 3.32 -9.80 -3.08
CA LEU A 47 2.65 -9.94 -1.80
C LEU A 47 3.18 -11.19 -1.08
N HIS A 48 4.36 -11.05 -0.45
CA HIS A 48 4.95 -12.10 0.38
C HIS A 48 4.31 -12.20 1.77
N GLU A 49 3.59 -11.16 2.21
CA GLU A 49 2.91 -11.07 3.50
C GLU A 49 1.53 -10.44 3.30
N VAL A 50 0.54 -10.96 4.02
CA VAL A 50 -0.84 -10.46 3.99
C VAL A 50 -0.88 -9.05 4.58
N PRO A 51 -1.41 -8.05 3.86
CA PRO A 51 -1.55 -6.70 4.41
C PRO A 51 -2.72 -6.63 5.38
N ASP A 52 -2.65 -5.71 6.34
CA ASP A 52 -3.77 -5.45 7.26
C ASP A 52 -4.95 -4.84 6.50
N VAL A 53 -4.65 -3.97 5.52
CA VAL A 53 -5.64 -3.32 4.67
C VAL A 53 -5.18 -3.34 3.22
N LEU A 54 -6.08 -3.78 2.33
CA LEU A 54 -5.93 -3.67 0.89
C LEU A 54 -6.97 -2.69 0.34
N VAL A 55 -6.50 -1.61 -0.27
CA VAL A 55 -7.32 -0.61 -0.95
C VAL A 55 -7.16 -0.80 -2.46
N VAL A 56 -8.27 -1.06 -3.15
CA VAL A 56 -8.27 -1.31 -4.60
C VAL A 56 -9.04 -0.22 -5.32
N ASN A 57 -8.40 0.45 -6.26
CA ASN A 57 -9.08 1.29 -7.23
C ASN A 57 -9.91 0.39 -8.18
N GLN A 58 -11.23 0.50 -8.14
CA GLN A 58 -12.14 -0.35 -8.94
C GLN A 58 -12.06 -0.08 -10.44
N SER A 59 -11.42 1.02 -10.85
CA SER A 59 -11.27 1.39 -12.25
C SER A 59 -10.06 0.74 -12.92
N ILE A 60 -9.29 -0.08 -12.19
CA ILE A 60 -8.14 -0.80 -12.75
C ILE A 60 -8.66 -1.85 -13.76
N PRO A 61 -8.08 -1.92 -14.96
CA PRO A 61 -8.50 -2.83 -16.02
C PRO A 61 -8.36 -4.32 -15.66
#